data_AF-A0A816CJ79-F1
#
_entry.id   AF-A0A816CJ79-F1
#
_cell.length_a   1.000
_cell.length_b   1.000
_cell.length_c   1.000
_cell.angle_alpha   90.00
_cell.angle_beta   90.00
_cell.angle_gamma   90.00
#
_symmetry.space_group_name_H-M   'P 1'
#
loop_
_entity.id
_entity.type
_entity.pdbx_description
1 polymer ?
#
loop_
_entity_poly.entity_id
_entity_poly.type
_entity_poly.pdbx_seq_one_letter_code
_entity_poly.pdbx_strand_id
1 'polypeptide(L)'
;ALDGFFFTINHNSEIDFVSDNVVQYLKFTQEELVGRSLFHCVHPSDVSEFSKAWRTSEKCAGDDKSENNNENQSRGKTFLCRIRANDDPKESSEQSANNRTTYVNMLVSVALHHDSSGTDRLCLACIARRPLEKYDKPAILGLDQFSSRINLNFDIQCFDCSHMKCEKINQDYHGKNFKDYVHVNDVAHVVRHFQDVIEKGEAKSPVYRFRLQDGAYAFVNTRSKLFSNQTTGLKSDSILSTHTIVRLIENSNDLHGNA
;
A
#
# COMPACT_ATOMS: atom_id res chain seq x y z
N ALA A 1 -1.33 6.95 -16.01
CA ALA A 1 0.04 7.19 -15.51
C ALA A 1 0.14 6.63 -14.09
N LEU A 2 1.32 6.18 -13.66
CA LEU A 2 1.55 5.75 -12.28
C LEU A 2 1.44 6.96 -11.34
N ASP A 3 0.66 6.85 -10.26
CA ASP A 3 0.62 7.84 -9.16
C ASP A 3 1.82 7.65 -8.24
N GLY A 4 3.00 7.85 -8.81
CA GLY A 4 4.29 7.58 -8.22
C GLY A 4 5.46 7.85 -9.16
N PHE A 5 6.65 7.54 -8.70
CA PHE A 5 7.89 7.65 -9.46
C PHE A 5 8.69 6.34 -9.38
N PHE A 6 9.52 6.10 -10.39
CA PHE A 6 10.39 4.93 -10.49
C PHE A 6 11.82 5.33 -10.16
N PHE A 7 12.56 4.45 -9.49
CA PHE A 7 13.98 4.64 -9.22
C PHE A 7 14.71 3.31 -9.10
N THR A 8 16.02 3.31 -9.33
CA THR A 8 16.87 2.14 -9.15
C THR A 8 17.97 2.40 -8.13
N ILE A 9 18.35 1.38 -7.39
CA ILE A 9 19.43 1.44 -6.39
C ILE A 9 20.50 0.40 -6.74
N ASN A 10 21.77 0.79 -6.74
CA ASN A 10 22.89 -0.13 -6.96
C ASN A 10 23.31 -0.87 -5.68
N HIS A 11 24.22 -1.85 -5.81
CA HIS A 11 24.76 -2.60 -4.67
C HIS A 11 25.41 -1.75 -3.57
N ASN A 12 25.87 -0.54 -3.90
CA ASN A 12 26.42 0.44 -2.93
C ASN A 12 25.34 1.24 -2.20
N SER A 13 24.06 0.93 -2.42
CA SER A 13 22.92 1.67 -1.90
C SER A 13 22.89 3.13 -2.37
N GLU A 14 23.32 3.39 -3.61
CA GLU A 14 23.21 4.70 -4.27
C GLU A 14 22.14 4.64 -5.37
N ILE A 15 21.51 5.78 -5.63
CA ILE A 15 20.47 5.91 -6.66
C ILE A 15 21.14 6.02 -8.04
N ASP A 16 20.99 5.02 -8.89
CA ASP A 16 21.52 5.05 -10.27
C ASP A 16 20.58 5.77 -11.24
N PHE A 17 19.28 5.65 -11.01
CA PHE A 17 18.25 6.27 -11.83
C PHE A 17 17.05 6.67 -10.98
N VAL A 18 16.38 7.76 -11.36
CA VAL A 18 15.06 8.14 -10.87
C VAL A 18 14.29 8.82 -12.01
N SER A 19 12.98 8.61 -12.12
CA SER A 19 12.16 9.28 -13.14
C SER A 19 12.03 10.78 -12.86
N ASP A 20 11.95 11.57 -13.93
CA ASP A 20 11.83 13.04 -13.94
C ASP A 20 10.66 13.57 -13.09
N ASN A 21 9.54 12.83 -13.04
CA ASN A 21 8.37 13.20 -12.28
C ASN A 21 8.56 13.19 -10.75
N VAL A 22 9.73 12.76 -10.24
CA VAL A 22 10.06 12.79 -8.80
C VAL A 22 9.93 14.18 -8.17
N VAL A 23 10.17 15.24 -8.96
CA VAL A 23 10.00 16.64 -8.54
C VAL A 23 8.58 16.89 -8.01
N GLN A 24 7.57 16.22 -8.56
CA GLN A 24 6.18 16.38 -8.16
C GLN A 24 5.87 15.79 -6.77
N TYR A 25 6.73 14.88 -6.29
CA TYR A 25 6.52 14.14 -5.03
C TYR A 25 7.47 14.59 -3.93
N LEU A 26 8.76 14.76 -4.25
CA LEU A 26 9.81 15.01 -3.27
C LEU A 26 10.44 16.39 -3.38
N LYS A 27 10.10 17.17 -4.41
CA LYS A 27 10.68 18.51 -4.68
C LYS A 27 12.20 18.51 -4.90
N PHE A 28 12.78 17.34 -5.19
CA PHE A 28 14.14 17.20 -5.70
C PHE A 28 14.12 16.95 -7.21
N THR A 29 15.15 17.40 -7.92
CA THR A 29 15.35 17.04 -9.32
C THR A 29 16.04 15.68 -9.47
N GLN A 30 16.03 15.12 -10.68
CA GLN A 30 16.70 13.87 -10.98
C GLN A 30 18.21 13.99 -10.70
N GLU A 31 18.83 15.09 -11.10
CA GLU A 31 20.26 15.37 -10.96
C GLU A 31 20.68 15.50 -9.49
N GLU A 32 19.77 15.97 -8.62
CA GLU A 32 20.03 16.07 -7.19
C GLU A 32 19.97 14.72 -6.47
N LEU A 33 19.30 13.72 -7.03
CA LEU A 33 19.10 12.40 -6.41
C LEU A 33 20.03 11.33 -6.97
N VAL A 34 20.31 11.35 -8.28
CA VAL A 34 21.22 10.40 -8.91
C VAL A 34 22.63 10.52 -8.30
N GLY A 35 23.23 9.38 -7.97
CA GLY A 35 24.53 9.28 -7.30
C GLY A 35 24.48 9.57 -5.79
N ARG A 36 23.33 9.96 -5.22
CA ARG A 36 23.21 10.08 -3.77
C ARG A 36 22.99 8.72 -3.14
N SER A 37 23.60 8.54 -1.97
CA SER A 37 23.31 7.39 -1.12
C SER A 37 21.87 7.44 -0.61
N LEU A 38 21.19 6.30 -0.70
CA LEU A 38 19.83 6.05 -0.22
C LEU A 38 19.65 6.45 1.25
N PHE A 39 20.70 6.31 2.08
CA PHE A 39 20.68 6.66 3.51
C PHE A 39 20.40 8.16 3.75
N HIS A 40 20.71 9.03 2.79
CA HIS A 40 20.41 10.46 2.86
C HIS A 40 18.99 10.81 2.38
N CYS A 41 18.40 9.92 1.58
CA CYS A 41 17.10 10.10 0.94
C CYS A 41 15.97 9.41 1.72
N VAL A 42 16.27 8.42 2.57
CA VAL A 42 15.27 7.60 3.29
C VAL A 42 15.44 7.77 4.80
N HIS A 43 14.33 7.72 5.54
CA HIS A 43 14.38 7.74 7.00
C HIS A 43 15.17 6.52 7.55
N PRO A 44 16.09 6.69 8.53
CA PRO A 44 16.99 5.63 8.99
C PRO A 44 16.30 4.31 9.40
N SER A 45 15.11 4.38 10.01
CA SER A 45 14.35 3.18 10.39
C SER A 45 13.86 2.35 9.20
N ASP A 46 13.66 2.97 8.03
CA ASP A 46 13.03 2.32 6.87
C ASP A 46 14.09 1.76 5.91
N VAL A 47 15.34 2.20 6.05
CA VAL A 47 16.51 1.72 5.30
C VAL A 47 16.66 0.19 5.35
N SER A 48 16.36 -0.42 6.51
CA SER A 48 16.51 -1.86 6.71
C SER A 48 15.65 -2.70 5.75
N GLU A 49 14.55 -2.16 5.24
CA GLU A 49 13.68 -2.84 4.28
C GLU A 49 14.36 -3.05 2.93
N PHE A 50 15.19 -2.10 2.49
CA PHE A 50 15.99 -2.24 1.26
C PHE A 50 17.08 -3.30 1.44
N SER A 51 17.75 -3.34 2.59
CA SER A 51 18.71 -4.40 2.90
C SER A 51 18.08 -5.79 2.92
N LYS A 52 16.83 -5.91 3.39
CA LYS A 52 16.07 -7.18 3.33
C LYS A 52 15.71 -7.53 1.88
N ALA A 53 15.44 -6.54 1.02
CA ALA A 53 15.11 -6.76 -0.38
C ALA A 53 16.29 -7.38 -1.14
N TRP A 54 17.52 -6.86 -0.93
CA TRP A 54 18.75 -7.47 -1.45
C TRP A 54 18.88 -8.95 -1.06
N ARG A 55 18.80 -9.27 0.24
CA ARG A 55 19.01 -10.64 0.76
C ARG A 55 17.92 -11.65 0.40
N THR A 56 16.67 -11.19 0.28
CA THR A 56 15.53 -12.11 0.06
C THR A 56 15.40 -12.48 -1.40
N SER A 57 15.89 -11.63 -2.30
CA SER A 57 15.93 -11.94 -3.73
C SER A 57 17.11 -12.83 -4.14
N GLU A 58 18.17 -12.91 -3.32
CA GLU A 58 19.30 -13.83 -3.53
C GLU A 58 18.97 -15.29 -3.18
N LYS A 59 18.04 -15.53 -2.25
CA LYS A 59 17.66 -16.90 -1.80
C LYS A 59 16.83 -17.71 -2.80
N CYS A 60 16.53 -17.17 -3.97
CA CYS A 60 15.93 -17.91 -5.08
C CYS A 60 16.97 -18.37 -6.13
N ALA A 61 18.26 -18.09 -5.92
CA ALA A 61 19.32 -18.41 -6.88
C ALA A 61 20.17 -19.66 -6.55
N GLY A 62 19.83 -20.41 -5.50
CA GLY A 62 20.60 -21.61 -5.13
C GLY A 62 19.79 -22.62 -4.33
N ASP A 63 19.10 -23.53 -5.02
CA ASP A 63 19.23 -24.99 -4.83
C ASP A 63 18.42 -25.77 -5.89
N ASP A 64 18.95 -26.94 -6.23
CA ASP A 64 18.77 -27.79 -7.42
C ASP A 64 17.34 -28.33 -7.77
N LYS A 65 17.11 -28.43 -9.09
CA LYS A 65 16.33 -29.42 -9.88
C LYS A 65 14.91 -29.84 -9.43
N SER A 66 13.90 -29.27 -10.11
CA SER A 66 12.74 -30.03 -10.59
C SER A 66 12.05 -29.33 -11.77
N GLU A 67 11.93 -30.04 -12.89
CA GLU A 67 11.18 -29.64 -14.08
C GLU A 67 9.66 -29.62 -13.78
N ASN A 68 9.02 -28.46 -13.94
CA ASN A 68 7.76 -28.23 -14.68
C ASN A 68 7.01 -26.97 -14.21
N ASN A 69 6.53 -26.23 -15.22
CA ASN A 69 5.44 -25.24 -15.23
C ASN A 69 5.70 -23.81 -14.70
N ASN A 70 5.82 -22.91 -15.69
CA ASN A 70 5.26 -21.55 -15.84
C ASN A 70 5.18 -20.59 -14.62
N GLU A 71 5.85 -19.44 -14.81
CA GLU A 71 5.64 -18.14 -14.16
C GLU A 71 5.94 -18.03 -12.66
N ASN A 72 7.23 -18.05 -12.31
CA ASN A 72 7.72 -17.43 -11.08
C ASN A 72 8.63 -16.23 -11.42
N GLN A 73 8.02 -15.11 -11.81
CA GLN A 73 8.71 -13.81 -11.74
C GLN A 73 8.98 -13.51 -10.26
N SER A 74 10.22 -13.13 -9.94
CA SER A 74 10.68 -12.79 -8.60
C SER A 74 9.65 -11.91 -7.88
N ARG A 75 9.03 -12.42 -6.82
CA ARG A 75 7.99 -11.72 -6.07
C ARG A 75 8.59 -10.47 -5.41
N GLY A 76 8.39 -9.31 -6.03
CA GLY A 76 8.78 -8.03 -5.47
C GLY A 76 8.16 -7.80 -4.09
N LYS A 77 8.88 -7.12 -3.20
CA LYS A 77 8.40 -6.76 -1.85
C LYS A 77 7.80 -5.36 -1.86
N THR A 78 6.74 -5.15 -1.10
CA THR A 78 6.14 -3.81 -0.95
C THR A 78 6.11 -3.41 0.51
N PHE A 79 6.53 -2.18 0.83
CA PHE A 79 6.55 -1.65 2.19
C PHE A 79 6.31 -0.13 2.21
N LEU A 80 5.88 0.40 3.35
CA LEU A 80 5.76 1.84 3.56
C LEU A 80 7.15 2.42 3.88
N CYS A 81 7.53 3.49 3.18
CA CYS A 81 8.83 4.12 3.30
C CYS A 81 8.68 5.64 3.41
N ARG A 82 9.38 6.26 4.36
CA ARG A 82 9.51 7.71 4.49
C ARG A 82 10.68 8.18 3.65
N ILE A 83 10.37 8.84 2.54
CA ILE A 83 11.37 9.41 1.63
C ILE A 83 11.45 10.91 1.88
N ARG A 84 12.66 11.42 2.05
CA ARG A 84 12.94 12.82 2.33
C ARG A 84 12.40 13.69 1.19
N ALA A 85 11.72 14.76 1.57
CA ALA A 85 11.35 15.83 0.65
C ALA A 85 12.22 17.07 0.88
N ASN A 86 12.34 17.89 -0.16
CA ASN A 86 12.90 19.22 -0.05
C ASN A 86 11.77 20.20 0.31
N ASP A 87 11.95 20.96 1.38
CA ASP A 87 11.05 22.07 1.67
C ASP A 87 11.46 23.25 0.78
N ASP A 88 10.53 23.77 -0.01
CA ASP A 88 10.79 24.94 -0.84
C ASP A 88 10.98 26.16 0.08
N PRO A 89 12.13 26.85 0.06
CA PRO A 89 12.38 27.99 0.95
C PRO A 89 11.48 29.22 0.68
N LYS A 90 10.55 29.14 -0.28
CA LYS A 90 9.69 30.25 -0.70
C LYS A 90 8.35 30.36 0.04
N GLU A 91 7.97 29.40 0.89
CA GLU A 91 6.68 29.43 1.63
C GLU A 91 6.79 29.52 3.16
N SER A 92 7.95 29.84 3.73
CA SER A 92 8.07 30.11 5.17
C SER A 92 8.32 31.59 5.43
N SER A 93 7.23 32.32 5.69
CA SER A 93 7.31 33.57 6.43
C SER A 93 7.83 33.25 7.84
N GLU A 94 8.99 33.85 8.13
CA GLU A 94 9.61 34.17 9.41
C GLU A 94 9.39 33.23 10.63
N GLN A 95 10.53 32.85 11.23
CA GLN A 95 10.73 32.25 12.55
C GLN A 95 10.70 30.71 12.61
N SER A 96 11.86 30.10 12.35
CA SER A 96 12.62 29.29 13.33
C SER A 96 13.74 28.52 12.63
N ALA A 97 14.97 28.77 13.02
CA ALA A 97 16.15 28.01 12.64
C ALA A 97 16.14 26.60 13.27
N ASN A 98 15.27 25.72 12.77
CA ASN A 98 15.37 24.28 12.97
C ASN A 98 15.32 23.62 11.61
N ASN A 99 16.43 22.98 11.23
CA ASN A 99 16.63 22.23 10.00
C ASN A 99 15.73 20.98 9.99
N ARG A 100 14.41 21.17 9.90
CA ARG A 100 13.42 20.09 10.01
C ARG A 100 13.39 19.34 8.69
N THR A 101 14.16 18.27 8.60
CA THR A 101 14.05 17.33 7.48
C THR A 101 12.61 16.81 7.38
N THR A 102 11.94 17.11 6.28
CA THR A 102 10.60 16.61 5.98
C THR A 102 10.66 15.29 5.24
N TYR A 103 9.66 14.45 5.49
CA TYR A 103 9.53 13.12 4.87
C TYR A 103 8.13 12.94 4.34
N VAL A 104 8.03 12.33 3.15
CA VAL A 104 6.78 11.91 2.51
C VAL A 104 6.68 10.40 2.63
N ASN A 105 5.53 9.92 3.09
CA ASN A 105 5.24 8.49 3.14
C ASN A 105 4.92 8.00 1.72
N MET A 106 5.62 6.98 1.25
CA MET A 106 5.44 6.34 -0.05
C MET A 106 5.35 4.82 0.12
N LEU A 107 4.45 4.18 -0.62
CA LEU A 107 4.41 2.73 -0.73
C LEU A 107 5.43 2.31 -1.80
N VAL A 108 6.52 1.67 -1.39
CA VAL A 108 7.64 1.31 -2.25
C VAL A 108 7.57 -0.18 -2.56
N SER A 109 7.39 -0.52 -3.83
CA SER A 109 7.51 -1.88 -4.36
C SER A 109 8.89 -2.07 -4.95
N VAL A 110 9.63 -3.07 -4.49
CA VAL A 110 11.04 -3.33 -4.83
C VAL A 110 11.22 -4.73 -5.40
N ALA A 111 11.96 -4.85 -6.50
CA ALA A 111 12.39 -6.12 -7.07
C ALA A 111 13.87 -6.06 -7.45
N LEU A 112 14.58 -7.19 -7.36
CA LEU A 112 15.94 -7.29 -7.88
C LEU A 112 15.90 -7.39 -9.40
N HIS A 113 16.77 -6.67 -10.06
CA HIS A 113 16.87 -6.61 -11.51
C HIS A 113 18.33 -6.79 -11.93
N HIS A 114 18.54 -7.60 -12.97
CA HIS A 114 19.83 -7.72 -13.64
C HIS A 114 19.87 -6.72 -14.79
N ASP A 115 20.86 -5.84 -14.80
CA ASP A 115 21.09 -4.95 -15.92
C ASP A 115 21.54 -5.76 -17.15
N SER A 116 20.74 -5.69 -18.21
CA SER A 116 20.99 -6.35 -19.49
C SER A 116 22.09 -5.68 -20.32
N SER A 117 22.72 -4.62 -19.82
CA SER A 117 23.83 -3.90 -20.45
C SER A 117 25.18 -4.66 -20.51
N GLY A 118 25.24 -5.91 -20.04
CA GLY A 118 26.41 -6.80 -20.19
C GLY A 118 27.45 -6.70 -19.07
N THR A 119 27.16 -5.99 -17.98
CA THR A 119 28.07 -5.85 -16.82
C THR A 119 27.73 -6.71 -15.61
N ASP A 120 26.71 -7.58 -15.73
CA ASP A 120 26.16 -8.43 -14.64
C ASP A 120 25.93 -7.64 -13.33
N ARG A 121 25.51 -6.38 -13.47
CA ARG A 121 25.25 -5.50 -12.34
C ARG A 121 23.83 -5.73 -11.84
N LEU A 122 23.74 -6.12 -10.58
CA LEU A 122 22.49 -6.21 -9.83
C LEU A 122 22.06 -4.82 -9.35
N CYS A 123 20.80 -4.47 -9.59
CA CYS A 123 20.16 -3.29 -9.02
C CYS A 123 18.79 -3.64 -8.42
N LEU A 124 18.33 -2.82 -7.47
CA LEU A 124 16.94 -2.87 -7.02
C LEU A 124 16.11 -1.91 -7.87
N ALA A 125 15.17 -2.45 -8.63
CA ALA A 125 14.14 -1.68 -9.32
C ALA A 125 13.00 -1.36 -8.35
N CYS A 126 12.72 -0.07 -8.15
CA CYS A 126 11.79 0.42 -7.15
C CYS A 126 10.69 1.29 -7.77
N ILE A 127 9.44 1.07 -7.38
CA ILE A 127 8.30 1.94 -7.70
C ILE A 127 7.78 2.52 -6.39
N ALA A 128 7.95 3.82 -6.19
CA ALA A 128 7.39 4.56 -5.06
C ALA A 128 6.06 5.19 -5.47
N ARG A 129 4.96 4.78 -4.84
CA ARG A 129 3.63 5.34 -5.07
C ARG A 129 3.13 6.09 -3.86
N ARG A 130 2.31 7.12 -4.06
CA ARG A 130 1.58 7.71 -2.94
C ARG A 130 0.72 6.60 -2.32
N PRO A 131 0.75 6.43 -0.99
CA PRO A 131 -0.28 5.66 -0.32
C PRO A 131 -1.60 6.30 -0.71
N LEU A 132 -2.60 5.49 -1.04
CA LEU A 132 -3.92 6.00 -1.42
C LEU A 132 -4.36 7.02 -0.37
N GLU A 133 -4.64 8.26 -0.82
CA GLU A 133 -4.84 9.41 0.07
C GLU A 133 -5.79 9.02 1.21
N LYS A 134 -5.20 8.95 2.40
CA LYS A 134 -5.89 8.75 3.66
C LYS A 134 -6.65 10.04 3.91
N TYR A 135 -7.96 9.93 4.12
CA TYR A 135 -8.70 10.99 4.79
C TYR A 135 -7.99 11.30 6.11
N ASP A 136 -7.48 12.53 6.25
CA ASP A 136 -6.99 13.07 7.51
C ASP A 136 -8.10 12.95 8.56
N LYS A 137 -8.02 11.91 9.39
CA LYS A 137 -8.60 11.93 10.73
C LYS A 137 -7.59 11.35 11.71
N PRO A 138 -7.46 11.97 12.90
CA PRO A 138 -6.66 11.43 13.98
C PRO A 138 -7.13 10.01 14.27
N ALA A 139 -6.21 9.14 14.66
CA ALA A 139 -6.54 7.85 15.24
C ALA A 139 -7.56 8.07 16.37
N ILE A 140 -8.85 7.93 16.06
CA ILE A 140 -9.90 7.93 17.07
C ILE A 140 -9.73 6.58 17.77
N LEU A 141 -9.10 6.64 18.95
CA LEU A 141 -9.18 5.64 20.02
C LEU A 141 -8.58 4.26 19.72
N GLY A 142 -7.32 4.13 19.30
CA GLY A 142 -6.61 2.84 19.39
C GLY A 142 -7.29 1.63 18.70
N LEU A 143 -8.25 1.86 17.80
CA LEU A 143 -8.97 0.85 17.04
C LEU A 143 -8.13 0.47 15.81
N ASP A 144 -7.95 -0.83 15.58
CA ASP A 144 -7.26 -1.35 14.40
C ASP A 144 -8.06 -1.01 13.13
N GLN A 145 -7.36 -0.58 12.07
CA GLN A 145 -7.97 -0.25 10.78
C GLN A 145 -7.23 -0.92 9.62
N PHE A 146 -7.99 -1.33 8.61
CA PHE A 146 -7.47 -1.76 7.31
C PHE A 146 -8.15 -0.99 6.18
N SER A 147 -7.54 -1.01 5.00
CA SER A 147 -8.09 -0.35 3.81
C SER A 147 -8.27 -1.35 2.67
N SER A 148 -9.26 -1.11 1.83
CA SER A 148 -9.43 -1.87 0.59
C SER A 148 -9.78 -0.97 -0.59
N ARG A 149 -9.43 -1.45 -1.77
CA ARG A 149 -9.90 -0.95 -3.06
C ARG A 149 -10.64 -2.08 -3.75
N ILE A 150 -11.89 -1.84 -4.14
CA ILE A 150 -12.69 -2.80 -4.89
C ILE A 150 -13.16 -2.20 -6.23
N ASN A 151 -13.37 -3.03 -7.24
CA ASN A 151 -14.05 -2.62 -8.47
C ASN A 151 -15.58 -2.54 -8.24
N LEU A 152 -16.34 -2.14 -9.26
CA LEU A 152 -17.81 -2.06 -9.19
C LEU A 152 -18.52 -3.43 -9.09
N ASN A 153 -17.80 -4.52 -9.35
CA ASN A 153 -18.29 -5.89 -9.12
C ASN A 153 -17.95 -6.42 -7.71
N PHE A 154 -17.35 -5.57 -6.88
CA PHE A 154 -16.88 -5.85 -5.52
C PHE A 154 -15.67 -6.78 -5.43
N ASP A 155 -14.93 -6.97 -6.51
CA ASP A 155 -13.67 -7.71 -6.49
C ASP A 155 -12.57 -6.82 -5.92
N ILE A 156 -11.79 -7.39 -5.01
CA ILE A 156 -10.73 -6.69 -4.29
C ILE A 156 -9.51 -6.53 -5.19
N GLN A 157 -9.19 -5.27 -5.50
CA GLN A 157 -8.00 -4.89 -6.27
C GLN A 157 -6.80 -4.62 -5.37
N CYS A 158 -7.03 -4.09 -4.17
CA CYS A 158 -5.98 -3.86 -3.17
C CYS A 158 -6.56 -4.05 -1.76
N PHE A 159 -5.74 -4.54 -0.85
CA PHE A 159 -6.07 -4.69 0.56
C PHE A 159 -4.82 -4.37 1.40
N ASP A 160 -4.94 -3.45 2.34
CA ASP A 160 -3.83 -3.00 3.19
C ASP A 160 -4.22 -3.13 4.67
N CYS A 161 -3.56 -4.05 5.37
CA CYS A 161 -3.67 -4.26 6.82
C CYS A 161 -2.39 -3.86 7.57
N SER A 162 -1.44 -3.17 6.92
CA SER A 162 -0.12 -2.85 7.48
C SER A 162 -0.16 -2.02 8.77
N HIS A 163 -1.30 -1.38 9.06
CA HIS A 163 -1.52 -0.55 10.25
C HIS A 163 -2.30 -1.27 11.37
N MET A 164 -2.67 -2.53 11.16
CA MET A 164 -3.35 -3.33 12.17
C MET A 164 -2.35 -4.00 13.10
N LYS A 165 -2.66 -4.01 14.40
CA LYS A 165 -1.94 -4.83 15.38
C LYS A 165 -2.39 -6.30 15.33
N CYS A 166 -3.58 -6.56 14.83
CA CYS A 166 -4.12 -7.91 14.72
C CYS A 166 -3.44 -8.73 13.61
N GLU A 167 -2.60 -9.71 14.00
CA GLU A 167 -1.90 -10.65 13.10
C GLU A 167 -2.84 -11.62 12.34
N LYS A 168 -4.15 -11.57 12.61
CA LYS A 168 -5.15 -12.49 12.03
C LYS A 168 -5.64 -12.09 10.62
N ILE A 169 -5.05 -11.07 10.01
CA ILE A 169 -5.33 -10.68 8.63
C ILE A 169 -4.03 -10.78 7.82
N ASN A 170 -3.72 -11.98 7.34
CA ASN A 170 -2.62 -12.24 6.43
C ASN A 170 -3.04 -13.26 5.34
N GLN A 171 -4.16 -12.98 4.69
CA GLN A 171 -4.63 -13.72 3.51
C GLN A 171 -4.48 -12.87 2.25
N ASP A 172 -4.23 -13.54 1.12
CA ASP A 172 -4.34 -12.90 -0.17
C ASP A 172 -5.82 -12.66 -0.51
N TYR A 173 -6.24 -11.40 -0.49
CA TYR A 173 -7.59 -10.96 -0.84
C TYR A 173 -7.71 -10.58 -2.31
N HIS A 174 -6.60 -10.44 -3.05
CA HIS A 174 -6.61 -9.91 -4.40
C HIS A 174 -7.43 -10.79 -5.36
N GLY A 175 -8.27 -10.15 -6.18
CA GLY A 175 -9.13 -10.80 -7.17
C GLY A 175 -10.34 -11.55 -6.59
N LYS A 176 -10.50 -11.60 -5.26
CA LYS A 176 -11.65 -12.25 -4.62
C LYS A 176 -12.77 -11.25 -4.39
N ASN A 177 -14.00 -11.74 -4.27
CA ASN A 177 -15.14 -10.88 -4.04
C ASN A 177 -15.26 -10.51 -2.55
N PHE A 178 -15.45 -9.22 -2.25
CA PHE A 178 -15.50 -8.72 -0.87
C PHE A 178 -16.61 -9.39 -0.04
N LYS A 179 -17.74 -9.72 -0.67
CA LYS A 179 -18.89 -10.34 0.01
C LYS A 179 -18.57 -11.72 0.59
N ASP A 180 -17.57 -12.41 0.05
CA ASP A 180 -17.15 -13.75 0.50
C ASP A 180 -16.48 -13.70 1.89
N TYR A 181 -16.16 -12.50 2.36
CA TYR A 181 -15.58 -12.23 3.67
C TYR A 181 -16.56 -11.57 4.62
N VAL A 182 -17.83 -11.43 4.24
CA VAL A 182 -18.88 -10.86 5.08
C VAL A 182 -19.74 -11.99 5.62
N HIS A 183 -20.13 -11.92 6.89
CA HIS A 183 -21.07 -12.89 7.46
C HIS A 183 -22.39 -12.88 6.67
N VAL A 184 -22.98 -14.06 6.43
CA VAL A 184 -24.15 -14.24 5.55
C VAL A 184 -25.32 -13.29 5.87
N ASN A 185 -25.59 -13.05 7.16
CA ASN A 185 -26.67 -12.16 7.60
C ASN A 185 -26.40 -10.66 7.34
N ASP A 186 -25.15 -10.27 7.09
CA ASP A 186 -24.76 -8.87 6.92
C ASP A 186 -24.46 -8.52 5.45
N VAL A 187 -24.41 -9.52 4.55
CA VAL A 187 -24.08 -9.35 3.12
C VAL A 187 -25.01 -8.31 2.47
N ALA A 188 -26.32 -8.39 2.74
CA ALA A 188 -27.29 -7.46 2.17
C ALA A 188 -26.99 -5.99 2.55
N HIS A 189 -26.56 -5.74 3.79
CA HIS A 189 -26.19 -4.41 4.26
C HIS A 189 -24.91 -3.90 3.60
N VAL A 190 -23.92 -4.76 3.41
CA VAL A 190 -22.65 -4.39 2.75
C VAL A 190 -22.87 -4.11 1.26
N VAL A 191 -23.69 -4.91 0.58
CA VAL A 191 -24.07 -4.67 -0.83
C VAL A 191 -24.81 -3.34 -0.96
N ARG A 192 -25.79 -3.08 -0.07
CA ARG A 192 -26.51 -1.80 -0.03
C ARG A 192 -25.56 -0.62 0.16
N HIS A 193 -24.59 -0.74 1.08
CA HIS A 193 -23.56 0.27 1.32
C HIS A 193 -22.76 0.57 0.05
N PHE A 194 -22.23 -0.44 -0.65
CA PHE A 194 -21.47 -0.18 -1.87
C PHE A 194 -22.33 0.36 -3.02
N GLN A 195 -23.59 -0.04 -3.13
CA GLN A 195 -24.54 0.59 -4.06
C GLN A 195 -24.74 2.08 -3.74
N ASP A 196 -24.93 2.42 -2.46
CA ASP A 196 -25.04 3.82 -2.02
C ASP A 196 -23.78 4.63 -2.38
N VAL A 197 -22.59 4.05 -2.29
CA VAL A 197 -21.33 4.71 -2.72
C VAL A 197 -21.31 4.96 -4.22
N ILE A 198 -21.79 4.02 -5.02
CA ILE A 198 -21.86 4.16 -6.48
C ILE A 198 -22.85 5.27 -6.87
N GLU A 199 -24.00 5.35 -6.18
CA GLU A 199 -25.04 6.33 -6.47
C GLU A 199 -24.70 7.73 -5.95
N LYS A 200 -24.13 7.83 -4.74
CA LYS A 200 -23.96 9.09 -3.99
C LYS A 200 -22.52 9.58 -3.94
N GLY A 201 -21.56 8.77 -4.37
CA GLY A 201 -20.14 9.07 -4.36
C GLY A 201 -19.43 8.74 -3.04
N GLU A 202 -20.12 8.73 -1.90
CA GLU A 202 -19.58 8.26 -0.62
C GLU A 202 -20.68 7.76 0.32
N ALA A 203 -20.32 6.85 1.22
CA ALA A 203 -21.24 6.34 2.24
C ALA A 203 -20.49 5.83 3.47
N LYS A 204 -21.25 5.57 4.55
CA LYS A 204 -20.79 4.85 5.73
C LYS A 204 -21.70 3.65 5.97
N SER A 205 -21.10 2.48 6.17
CA SER A 205 -21.85 1.25 6.43
C SER A 205 -22.38 1.23 7.87
N PRO A 206 -23.44 0.45 8.15
CA PRO A 206 -23.68 -0.06 9.49
C PRO A 206 -22.51 -0.95 9.93
N VAL A 207 -22.49 -1.35 11.20
CA VAL A 207 -21.55 -2.37 11.67
C VAL A 207 -21.92 -3.71 11.01
N TYR A 208 -20.92 -4.47 10.58
CA TYR A 208 -21.07 -5.81 10.02
C TYR A 208 -19.92 -6.70 10.46
N ARG A 209 -20.06 -8.00 10.26
CA ARG A 209 -19.02 -8.98 10.61
C ARG A 209 -18.16 -9.32 9.40
N PHE A 210 -16.85 -9.11 9.54
CA PHE A 210 -15.82 -9.44 8.54
C PHE A 210 -14.99 -10.65 8.98
N ARG A 211 -14.76 -11.61 8.08
CA ARG A 211 -14.08 -12.88 8.33
C ARG A 211 -12.55 -12.73 8.26
N LEU A 212 -11.87 -13.23 9.28
CA LEU A 212 -10.41 -13.25 9.47
C LEU A 212 -9.80 -14.61 9.06
N GLN A 213 -8.47 -14.75 9.18
CA GLN A 213 -7.70 -15.86 8.62
C GLN A 213 -8.01 -17.25 9.20
N ASP A 214 -8.51 -17.32 10.42
CA ASP A 214 -8.84 -18.53 11.18
C ASP A 214 -10.35 -18.84 11.19
N GLY A 215 -11.14 -18.13 10.39
CA GLY A 215 -12.60 -18.22 10.43
C GLY A 215 -13.24 -17.43 11.58
N ALA A 216 -12.44 -16.75 12.41
CA ALA A 216 -12.97 -15.75 13.34
C ALA A 216 -13.56 -14.56 12.58
N TYR A 217 -14.34 -13.76 13.29
CA TYR A 217 -14.93 -12.55 12.74
C TYR A 217 -14.51 -11.33 13.57
N ALA A 218 -14.55 -10.17 12.93
CA ALA A 218 -14.47 -8.88 13.59
C ALA A 218 -15.71 -8.06 13.25
N PHE A 219 -16.22 -7.30 14.22
CA PHE A 219 -17.20 -6.26 13.93
C PHE A 219 -16.48 -5.06 13.32
N VAL A 220 -16.93 -4.65 12.14
CA VAL A 220 -16.30 -3.63 11.31
C VAL A 220 -17.35 -2.60 10.93
N ASN A 221 -17.00 -1.32 10.95
CA ASN A 221 -17.72 -0.32 10.16
C ASN A 221 -16.80 0.22 9.06
N THR A 222 -17.39 0.57 7.93
CA THR A 222 -16.66 0.98 6.75
C THR A 222 -17.11 2.34 6.28
N ARG A 223 -16.16 3.21 5.98
CA ARG A 223 -16.39 4.44 5.21
C ARG A 223 -15.80 4.24 3.82
N SER A 224 -16.57 4.59 2.81
CA SER A 224 -16.19 4.35 1.41
C SER A 224 -16.45 5.56 0.55
N LYS A 225 -15.61 5.75 -0.46
CA LYS A 225 -15.74 6.78 -1.48
C LYS A 225 -15.50 6.21 -2.87
N LEU A 226 -16.27 6.67 -3.84
CA LEU A 226 -16.11 6.37 -5.25
C LEU A 226 -14.94 7.18 -5.81
N PHE A 227 -14.04 6.49 -6.49
CA PHE A 227 -12.89 7.06 -7.17
C PHE A 227 -12.96 6.71 -8.65
N SER A 228 -12.99 7.73 -9.51
CA SER A 228 -12.99 7.56 -10.96
C SER A 228 -11.64 7.96 -11.51
N ASN A 229 -10.90 7.01 -12.07
CA ASN A 229 -9.65 7.30 -12.76
C ASN A 229 -9.92 7.58 -14.24
N GLN A 230 -9.67 8.81 -14.68
CA GLN A 230 -9.86 9.26 -16.07
C GLN A 230 -8.55 9.30 -16.88
N THR A 231 -7.55 8.49 -16.51
CA THR A 231 -6.34 8.42 -17.35
C THR A 231 -6.58 7.48 -18.53
N THR A 232 -6.40 7.99 -19.76
CA THR A 232 -6.44 7.28 -21.06
C THR A 232 -7.80 6.71 -21.51
N GLY A 233 -8.89 7.48 -21.43
CA GLY A 233 -10.15 7.17 -22.13
C GLY A 233 -10.94 5.95 -21.64
N LEU A 234 -10.35 5.10 -20.78
CA LEU A 234 -11.03 4.05 -20.04
C LEU A 234 -11.39 4.56 -18.65
N LYS A 235 -12.69 4.75 -18.40
CA LYS A 235 -13.21 5.04 -17.07
C LYS A 235 -13.02 3.78 -16.21
N SER A 236 -12.09 3.82 -15.25
CA SER A 236 -11.98 2.77 -14.23
C SER A 236 -12.45 3.33 -12.89
N ASP A 237 -13.70 3.01 -12.57
CA ASP A 237 -14.33 3.36 -11.30
C ASP A 237 -13.98 2.29 -10.26
N SER A 238 -13.57 2.75 -9.07
CA SER A 238 -13.23 1.91 -7.94
C SER A 238 -13.79 2.50 -6.66
N ILE A 239 -14.08 1.65 -5.68
CA ILE A 239 -14.52 2.08 -4.36
C ILE A 239 -13.32 1.95 -3.42
N LEU A 240 -12.92 3.06 -2.82
CA LEU A 240 -11.88 3.12 -1.79
C LEU A 240 -12.55 3.07 -0.42
N SER A 241 -12.10 2.18 0.45
CA SER A 241 -12.72 1.93 1.74
C SER A 241 -11.71 1.94 2.87
N THR A 242 -12.09 2.57 3.98
CA THR A 242 -11.42 2.45 5.28
C THR A 242 -12.32 1.68 6.23
N HIS A 243 -11.81 0.57 6.74
CA HIS A 243 -12.51 -0.38 7.60
C HIS A 243 -11.99 -0.22 9.02
N THR A 244 -12.86 0.15 9.95
CA THR A 244 -12.52 0.29 11.37
C THR A 244 -13.03 -0.92 12.13
N ILE A 245 -12.13 -1.64 12.79
CA ILE A 245 -12.48 -2.75 13.68
C ILE A 245 -13.02 -2.16 14.97
N VAL A 246 -14.27 -2.46 15.27
CA VAL A 246 -14.97 -2.06 16.49
C VAL A 246 -14.63 -3.02 17.63
N ARG A 247 -14.68 -4.33 17.37
CA ARG A 247 -14.28 -5.39 18.31
C ARG A 247 -14.00 -6.71 17.58
N LEU A 248 -13.12 -7.54 18.14
CA LEU A 248 -12.92 -8.92 17.69
C LEU A 248 -14.00 -9.83 18.28
N ILE A 249 -14.39 -10.87 17.55
CA ILE A 249 -15.25 -11.95 18.08
C ILE A 249 -14.36 -13.05 18.62
N GLU A 250 -14.35 -13.19 19.95
CA GLU A 250 -13.58 -14.22 20.65
C GLU A 250 -14.40 -15.51 20.87
N ASN A 251 -15.73 -15.40 20.93
CA ASN A 251 -16.65 -16.51 21.20
C ASN A 251 -17.73 -16.66 20.11
N SER A 252 -18.05 -17.89 19.73
CA SER A 252 -19.06 -18.20 18.69
C SER A 252 -20.48 -17.74 19.05
N ASN A 253 -20.77 -17.51 20.33
CA ASN A 253 -22.07 -16.98 20.77
C ASN A 253 -22.35 -15.57 20.26
N ASP A 254 -21.31 -14.77 20.01
CA ASP A 254 -21.42 -13.39 19.49
C ASP A 254 -21.75 -13.33 17.99
N LEU A 255 -21.85 -14.48 17.31
CA LEU A 255 -22.27 -14.57 15.91
C LEU A 255 -23.80 -14.66 15.74
N HIS A 256 -24.58 -14.73 16.82
CA HIS A 256 -26.04 -14.81 16.73
C HIS A 256 -26.66 -13.41 16.58
N GLY A 257 -27.60 -13.27 15.63
CA GLY A 257 -28.34 -12.02 15.41
C GLY A 257 -27.76 -11.11 14.32
N ASN A 258 -28.30 -9.88 14.27
CA ASN A 258 -27.80 -8.80 13.43
C ASN A 258 -26.63 -8.11 14.16
N ALA A 259 -25.69 -7.59 13.37
CA ALA A 259 -24.52 -6.87 13.88
C ALA A 259 -24.87 -5.52 14.53
#